data_AF-A0A560T2G5-F1
#
_entry.id   AF-A0A560T2G5-F1
#
_cell.length_a   1.000
_cell.length_b   1.000
_cell.length_c   1.000
_cell.angle_alpha   90.00
_cell.angle_beta   90.00
_cell.angle_gamma   90.00
#
_symmetry.space_group_name_H-M   'P 1'
#
loop_
_entity.id
_entity.type
_entity.pdbx_description
1 polymer ?
#
loop_
_entity_poly.entity_id
_entity_poly.type
_entity_poly.pdbx_seq_one_letter_code
_entity_poly.pdbx_strand_id
1 'polypeptide(L)'
;MTQEPSTLYAKLLGETAEISWKELEPFFAKGALLWVDTDLDLIEAAEAMAEDNRDKVAAWLASGSLGEVSATRALDLVERDPNLWAVVVSPWILIQERAS
;
A
#
# COMPACT_ATOMS: atom_id res chain seq x y z
N MET A 1 -24.45 -15.97 -5.71
CA MET A 1 -23.33 -16.60 -4.99
C MET A 1 -22.47 -15.47 -4.48
N THR A 2 -22.73 -15.01 -3.27
CA THR A 2 -21.94 -13.94 -2.64
C THR A 2 -20.75 -14.65 -2.01
N GLN A 3 -19.57 -14.56 -2.63
CA GLN A 3 -18.35 -15.03 -1.99
C GLN A 3 -18.19 -14.18 -0.73
N GLU A 4 -18.31 -14.80 0.44
CA GLU A 4 -17.95 -14.15 1.69
C GLU A 4 -16.49 -13.69 1.55
N PRO A 5 -16.18 -12.40 1.77
CA PRO A 5 -14.80 -11.95 1.75
C PRO A 5 -14.02 -12.82 2.73
N SER A 6 -12.85 -13.31 2.30
CA SER A 6 -11.98 -14.08 3.18
C SER A 6 -11.79 -13.32 4.49
N THR A 7 -11.69 -14.01 5.63
CA THR A 7 -11.55 -13.37 6.94
C THR A 7 -10.37 -12.38 6.98
N LEU A 8 -9.35 -12.64 6.15
CA LEU A 8 -8.21 -11.77 5.92
C LEU A 8 -8.59 -10.50 5.12
N TYR A 9 -9.32 -10.64 4.02
CA TYR A 9 -9.81 -9.52 3.22
C TYR A 9 -10.67 -8.56 4.04
N ALA A 10 -11.59 -9.07 4.86
CA ALA A 10 -12.42 -8.24 5.74
C ALA A 10 -11.60 -7.50 6.82
N LYS A 11 -10.51 -8.12 7.32
CA LYS A 11 -9.59 -7.50 8.28
C LYS A 11 -8.75 -6.40 7.61
N LEU A 12 -8.20 -6.66 6.43
CA LEU A 12 -7.44 -5.68 5.65
C LEU A 12 -8.30 -4.48 5.25
N LEU A 13 -9.57 -4.70 4.91
CA LEU A 13 -10.52 -3.61 4.65
C LEU A 13 -10.73 -2.72 5.88
N GLY A 14 -10.78 -3.31 7.08
CA GLY A 14 -10.86 -2.56 8.35
C GLY A 14 -9.54 -1.90 8.77
N GLU A 15 -8.42 -2.42 8.27
CA GLU A 15 -7.07 -1.85 8.45
C GLU A 15 -6.71 -0.86 7.34
N THR A 16 -7.59 -0.69 6.33
CA THR A 16 -7.47 0.34 5.30
C THR A 16 -8.03 1.64 5.83
N ALA A 17 -7.17 2.64 6.00
CA ALA A 17 -7.57 3.96 6.47
C ALA A 17 -7.13 5.04 5.49
N GLU A 18 -7.93 6.09 5.40
CA GLU A 18 -7.49 7.35 4.83
C GLU A 18 -6.50 8.01 5.80
N ILE A 19 -5.33 8.39 5.28
CA ILE A 19 -4.23 8.94 6.07
C ILE A 19 -3.52 10.04 5.29
N SER A 20 -2.96 11.01 6.02
CA SER A 20 -2.12 12.05 5.43
C SER A 20 -0.67 11.57 5.27
N TRP A 21 0.06 12.12 4.29
CA TRP A 21 1.48 11.81 4.12
C TRP A 21 2.30 12.14 5.38
N LYS A 22 1.93 13.21 6.09
CA LYS A 22 2.58 13.65 7.34
C LYS A 22 2.59 12.57 8.43
N GLU A 23 1.54 11.77 8.53
CA GLU A 23 1.46 10.67 9.49
C GLU A 23 2.31 9.46 9.05
N LEU A 24 2.60 9.36 7.76
CA LEU A 24 3.40 8.29 7.15
C LEU A 24 4.91 8.57 7.19
N GLU A 25 5.34 9.84 7.29
CA GLU A 25 6.76 10.25 7.42
C GLU A 25 7.61 9.40 8.41
N PRO A 26 7.17 9.09 9.64
CA PRO A 26 7.96 8.26 10.55
C PRO A 26 8.13 6.81 10.09
N PHE A 27 7.21 6.29 9.27
CA PHE A 27 7.31 4.96 8.66
C PHE A 27 8.17 4.99 7.40
N PHE A 28 8.11 6.09 6.64
CA PHE A 28 9.03 6.34 5.53
C PHE A 28 10.48 6.35 6.02
N ALA A 29 10.77 7.07 7.10
CA ALA A 29 12.10 7.13 7.70
C ALA A 29 12.63 5.77 8.20
N LYS A 30 11.73 4.82 8.48
CA LYS A 30 12.06 3.44 8.87
C LYS A 30 12.22 2.50 7.67
N GLY A 31 11.96 2.97 6.44
CA GLY A 31 11.93 2.14 5.25
C GLY A 31 10.81 1.10 5.29
N ALA A 32 9.68 1.39 5.94
CA ALA A 32 8.58 0.44 6.09
C ALA A 32 7.39 0.72 5.14
N LEU A 33 7.51 1.74 4.28
CA LEU A 33 6.45 2.12 3.34
C LEU A 33 6.69 1.53 1.94
N LEU A 34 5.64 0.94 1.40
CA LEU A 34 5.57 0.49 0.02
C LEU A 34 4.52 1.29 -0.73
N TRP A 35 4.91 1.86 -1.84
CA TRP A 35 4.02 2.48 -2.81
C TRP A 35 3.34 1.41 -3.67
N VAL A 36 2.03 1.52 -3.80
CA VAL A 36 1.20 0.75 -4.74
C VAL A 36 0.71 1.70 -5.81
N ASP A 37 0.96 1.36 -7.07
CA ASP A 37 0.47 2.13 -8.20
C ASP A 37 -1.06 2.10 -8.30
N THR A 38 -1.69 3.15 -8.82
CA THR A 38 -3.15 3.24 -8.95
C THR A 38 -3.75 2.18 -9.88
N ASP A 39 -2.95 1.61 -10.78
CA ASP A 39 -3.36 0.50 -11.64
C ASP A 39 -3.41 -0.86 -10.92
N LEU A 40 -2.85 -0.97 -9.70
CA LEU A 40 -2.85 -2.17 -8.87
C LEU A 40 -3.83 -2.01 -7.69
N ASP A 41 -4.68 -3.00 -7.45
CA ASP A 41 -5.57 -2.98 -6.29
C ASP A 41 -4.78 -3.09 -4.97
N LEU A 42 -4.98 -2.11 -4.08
CA LEU A 42 -4.28 -2.03 -2.79
C LEU A 42 -4.56 -3.25 -1.90
N ILE A 43 -5.78 -3.80 -1.93
CA ILE A 43 -6.15 -4.96 -1.13
C ILE A 43 -5.57 -6.23 -1.75
N GLU A 44 -5.55 -6.36 -3.09
CA GLU A 44 -4.87 -7.47 -3.75
C GLU A 44 -3.37 -7.50 -3.40
N ALA A 45 -2.71 -6.34 -3.43
CA ALA A 45 -1.32 -6.22 -3.05
C ALA A 45 -1.11 -6.62 -1.58
N ALA A 46 -1.99 -6.15 -0.69
CA ALA A 46 -1.93 -6.46 0.73
C ALA A 46 -2.17 -7.95 1.04
N GLU A 47 -3.14 -8.59 0.38
CA GLU A 47 -3.42 -10.01 0.51
C GLU A 47 -2.23 -10.85 0.03
N ALA A 48 -1.69 -10.55 -1.15
CA ALA A 48 -0.53 -11.25 -1.68
C ALA A 48 0.72 -11.10 -0.79
N MET A 49 0.91 -9.94 -0.16
CA MET A 49 1.98 -9.76 0.84
C MET A 49 1.72 -10.55 2.13
N ALA A 50 0.47 -10.58 2.61
CA ALA A 50 0.09 -11.32 3.81
C ALA A 50 0.20 -12.85 3.62
N GLU A 51 -0.03 -13.34 2.41
CA GLU A 51 0.11 -14.75 2.03
C GLU A 51 1.56 -15.16 1.66
N ASP A 52 2.54 -14.25 1.72
CA ASP A 52 3.92 -14.45 1.22
C ASP A 52 3.94 -14.95 -0.24
N ASN A 53 3.06 -14.41 -1.10
CA ASN A 53 2.99 -14.77 -2.51
C ASN A 53 4.11 -14.09 -3.31
N ARG A 54 5.32 -14.65 -3.20
CA ARG A 54 6.55 -14.09 -3.75
C ARG A 54 6.53 -13.92 -5.27
N ASP A 55 5.86 -14.82 -6.00
CA ASP A 55 5.78 -14.72 -7.46
C ASP A 55 5.02 -13.48 -7.91
N LYS A 56 3.86 -13.19 -7.30
CA LYS A 56 3.08 -11.98 -7.57
C LYS A 56 3.85 -10.72 -7.14
N VAL A 57 4.38 -10.71 -5.93
CA VAL A 57 5.12 -9.57 -5.38
C VAL A 57 6.34 -9.25 -6.23
N ALA A 58 7.10 -10.26 -6.68
CA ALA A 58 8.25 -10.08 -7.56
C ALA A 58 7.85 -9.53 -8.93
N ALA A 59 6.72 -9.98 -9.50
CA ALA A 59 6.22 -9.44 -10.75
C ALA A 59 5.86 -7.96 -10.64
N TRP A 60 5.19 -7.54 -9.56
CA TRP A 60 4.86 -6.14 -9.34
C TRP A 60 6.09 -5.27 -9.11
N LEU A 61 7.06 -5.75 -8.32
CA LEU A 61 8.35 -5.09 -8.15
C LEU A 61 9.09 -4.90 -9.47
N ALA A 62 9.08 -5.94 -10.34
CA ALA A 62 9.72 -5.86 -11.65
C ALA A 62 8.99 -4.90 -12.62
N SER A 63 7.67 -4.83 -12.53
CA SER A 63 6.84 -3.92 -13.34
C SER A 63 6.82 -2.47 -12.84
N GLY A 64 7.21 -2.25 -11.58
CA GLY A 64 7.12 -0.95 -10.90
C GLY A 64 5.75 -0.63 -10.27
N SER A 65 4.77 -1.56 -10.34
CA SER A 65 3.44 -1.38 -9.73
C SER A 65 3.45 -1.47 -8.21
N LEU A 66 4.46 -2.09 -7.61
CA LEU A 66 4.71 -2.15 -6.18
C LEU A 66 6.19 -1.83 -5.94
N GLY A 67 6.52 -1.04 -4.92
CA GLY A 67 7.91 -0.79 -4.58
C GLY A 67 8.07 0.16 -3.39
N GLU A 68 9.31 0.38 -2.95
CA GLU A 68 9.57 1.36 -1.89
C GLU A 68 9.23 2.77 -2.36
N VAL A 69 8.74 3.60 -1.44
CA VAL A 69 8.54 5.02 -1.73
C VAL A 69 9.90 5.66 -1.97
N SER A 70 10.10 6.30 -3.13
CA SER A 70 11.36 6.99 -3.43
C SER A 70 11.41 8.36 -2.75
N ALA A 71 12.61 8.89 -2.52
CA ALA A 71 12.76 10.25 -1.97
C ALA A 71 12.09 11.32 -2.83
N THR A 72 12.10 11.15 -4.15
CA THR A 72 11.42 12.05 -5.10
C THR A 72 9.90 11.99 -4.93
N ARG A 73 9.33 10.79 -4.78
CA ARG A 73 7.89 10.62 -4.55
C ARG A 73 7.50 11.13 -3.16
N ALA A 74 8.30 10.86 -2.14
CA ALA A 74 8.10 11.41 -0.81
C ALA A 74 8.03 12.94 -0.82
N LEU A 75 8.94 13.61 -1.53
CA LEU A 75 8.91 15.07 -1.67
C LEU A 75 7.64 15.55 -2.36
N ASP A 76 7.25 14.90 -3.46
CA ASP A 76 6.03 15.23 -4.18
C ASP A 76 4.76 15.04 -3.32
N LEU A 77 4.72 14.00 -2.49
CA LEU A 77 3.63 13.76 -1.53
C LEU A 77 3.58 14.83 -0.43
N VAL A 78 4.74 15.35 0.02
CA VAL A 78 4.78 16.51 0.93
C VAL A 78 4.24 17.76 0.26
N GLU A 79 4.58 18.00 -1.00
CA GLU A 79 4.19 19.23 -1.72
C GLU A 79 2.72 19.23 -2.14
N ARG A 80 2.20 18.09 -2.62
CA ARG A 80 0.83 17.95 -3.08
C ARG A 80 -0.16 17.62 -1.96
N ASP A 81 0.31 17.04 -0.86
CA ASP A 81 -0.48 16.54 0.28
C ASP A 81 -1.78 15.82 -0.16
N PRO A 82 -1.70 14.82 -1.06
CA PRO A 82 -2.89 14.14 -1.54
C PRO A 82 -3.49 13.25 -0.44
N ASN A 83 -4.77 12.91 -0.59
CA ASN A 83 -5.37 11.89 0.26
C ASN A 83 -4.83 10.51 -0.12
N LEU A 84 -4.32 9.79 0.87
CA LEU A 84 -3.74 8.45 0.68
C LEU A 84 -4.61 7.40 1.36
N TRP A 85 -4.67 6.23 0.75
CA TRP A 85 -5.05 5.01 1.44
C TRP A 85 -3.82 4.30 1.96
N ALA A 86 -3.90 3.78 3.18
CA ALA A 86 -2.86 2.94 3.77
C ALA A 86 -3.43 1.65 4.31
N VAL A 87 -2.73 0.54 4.07
CA VAL A 87 -3.02 -0.79 4.61
C VAL A 87 -1.78 -1.33 5.29
N VAL A 88 -1.94 -1.79 6.53
CA VAL A 88 -0.83 -2.32 7.31
C VAL A 88 -0.73 -3.84 7.11
N VAL A 89 0.40 -4.29 6.55
CA VAL A 89 0.74 -5.71 6.40
C VAL A 89 2.10 -5.94 7.04
N SER A 90 2.10 -6.22 8.35
CA SER A 90 3.31 -6.27 9.16
C SER A 90 4.43 -7.13 8.51
N PRO A 91 5.66 -6.61 8.43
CA PRO A 91 6.15 -5.34 9.02
C PRO A 91 5.94 -4.08 8.13
N TRP A 92 5.29 -4.21 6.98
CA TRP A 92 5.16 -3.18 5.95
C TRP A 92 3.84 -2.42 6.02
N ILE A 93 3.81 -1.24 5.40
CA ILE A 93 2.61 -0.45 5.19
C ILE A 93 2.53 -0.12 3.71
N LEU A 94 1.50 -0.61 3.05
CA LEU A 94 1.23 -0.32 1.65
C LEU A 94 0.41 0.96 1.57
N ILE A 95 0.79 1.87 0.68
CA ILE A 95 0.12 3.14 0.48
C ILE A 95 -0.19 3.37 -0.99
N GLN A 96 -1.31 4.03 -1.26
CA GLN A 96 -1.77 4.36 -2.61
C GLN A 96 -2.42 5.74 -2.62
N GLU A 97 -2.25 6.49 -3.71
CA GLU A 97 -3.00 7.72 -3.94
C GLU A 97 -4.48 7.40 -4.14
N ARG A 98 -5.36 8.09 -3.40
CA ARG A 98 -6.80 7.97 -3.58
C ARG A 98 -7.19 8.68 -4.89
N ALA A 99 -7.48 7.92 -5.93
CA ALA A 99 -8.08 8.46 -7.14
C ALA A 99 -9.42 9.13 -6.79
N SER A 100 -9.53 10.42 -7.09
CA SER A 100 -10.73 11.23 -6.85
C SER A 100 -11.79 11.03 -7.93
#